data_AF-W1P6T8-F1
#
_entry.id   AF-W1P6T8-F1
#
_cell.length_a   1.000
_cell.length_b   1.000
_cell.length_c   1.000
_cell.angle_alpha   90.00
_cell.angle_beta   90.00
_cell.angle_gamma   90.00
#
_symmetry.space_group_name_H-M   'P 1'
#
loop_
_entity.id
_entity.type
_entity.pdbx_description
1 polymer ?
#
loop_
_entity_poly.entity_id
_entity_poly.type
_entity_poly.pdbx_seq_one_letter_code
_entity_poly.pdbx_strand_id
1 'polypeptide(L)'
;MAVEPKKKINQSQLQWKTYASKLVEALRHVRKRNGNSSKISPSRQIRETADRTLAIAAKGRTRWSRAILASRRSTTLKKVKRAGLYRLRKPAHTKLVRATKRSSENKTPAIERRVLALGRLIPGGRKMGLPVLLEEAGDYISALEIQVKAMRAIAELIGSAQPSDRQEMQ
;
A
#
# COMPACT_ATOMS: atom_id res chain seq x y z
N MET A 1 -25.07 -13.19 30.76
CA MET A 1 -23.78 -13.90 30.69
C MET A 1 -23.04 -13.47 29.43
N ALA A 2 -22.06 -12.59 29.55
CA ALA A 2 -21.30 -12.05 28.41
C ALA A 2 -20.17 -13.01 28.02
N VAL A 3 -20.24 -13.55 26.80
CA VAL A 3 -19.26 -14.48 26.24
C VAL A 3 -18.03 -13.71 25.74
N GLU A 4 -17.00 -13.69 26.58
CA GLU A 4 -15.56 -13.79 26.27
C GLU A 4 -15.01 -13.22 24.92
N PRO A 5 -14.31 -12.06 24.93
CA PRO A 5 -13.57 -11.54 23.78
C PRO A 5 -12.14 -12.11 23.61
N LYS A 6 -11.70 -13.09 24.43
CA LYS A 6 -10.29 -13.56 24.46
C LYS A 6 -9.78 -14.15 23.14
N LYS A 7 -10.63 -14.78 22.33
CA LYS A 7 -10.21 -15.41 21.05
C LYS A 7 -9.77 -14.40 20.00
N LYS A 8 -10.45 -13.24 19.88
CA LYS A 8 -10.10 -12.21 18.89
C LYS A 8 -8.80 -11.49 19.26
N ILE A 9 -8.58 -11.21 20.54
CA ILE A 9 -7.38 -10.51 21.04
C ILE A 9 -6.10 -11.30 20.72
N ASN A 10 -6.11 -12.61 20.96
CA ASN A 10 -4.93 -13.45 20.74
C ASN A 10 -4.57 -13.58 19.24
N GLN A 11 -5.56 -13.64 18.35
CA GLN A 11 -5.31 -13.67 16.91
C GLN A 11 -4.72 -12.35 16.40
N SER A 12 -5.25 -11.21 16.85
CA SER A 12 -4.72 -9.89 16.50
C SER A 12 -3.29 -9.70 17.00
N GLN A 13 -2.98 -10.15 18.21
CA GLN A 13 -1.61 -10.12 18.74
C GLN A 13 -0.65 -11.05 17.97
N LEU A 14 -1.09 -12.26 17.60
CA LEU A 14 -0.27 -13.18 16.83
C LEU A 14 -0.02 -12.67 15.41
N GLN A 15 -1.03 -12.06 14.78
CA GLN A 15 -0.89 -11.40 13.49
C GLN A 15 0.06 -10.19 13.58
N TRP A 16 -0.03 -9.40 14.64
CA TRP A 16 0.90 -8.29 14.90
C TRP A 16 2.35 -8.78 15.07
N LYS A 17 2.61 -9.80 15.89
CA LYS A 17 3.96 -10.36 16.08
C LYS A 17 4.56 -10.88 14.77
N THR A 18 3.74 -11.57 13.98
CA THR A 18 4.14 -12.08 12.66
C THR A 18 4.45 -10.96 11.68
N TYR A 19 3.66 -9.89 11.69
CA TYR A 19 3.90 -8.73 10.86
C TYR A 19 5.16 -7.97 11.29
N ALA A 20 5.33 -7.70 12.58
CA ALA A 20 6.45 -6.93 13.13
C ALA A 20 7.80 -7.61 12.87
N SER A 21 7.91 -8.92 13.10
CA SER A 21 9.12 -9.70 12.81
C SER A 21 9.52 -9.61 11.32
N LYS A 22 8.57 -9.84 10.42
CA LYS A 22 8.79 -9.74 8.96
C LYS A 22 9.13 -8.31 8.53
N LEU A 23 8.55 -7.30 9.16
CA LEU A 23 8.85 -5.90 8.89
C LEU A 23 10.31 -5.57 9.24
N VAL A 24 10.78 -5.94 10.43
CA VAL A 24 12.17 -5.70 10.85
C VAL A 24 13.15 -6.40 9.91
N GLU A 25 12.89 -7.67 9.57
CA GLU A 25 13.71 -8.43 8.62
C GLU A 25 13.77 -7.74 7.25
N ALA A 26 12.61 -7.36 6.70
CA ALA A 26 12.54 -6.70 5.40
C ALA A 26 13.23 -5.34 5.40
N LEU A 27 13.12 -4.55 6.48
CA LEU A 27 13.83 -3.28 6.63
C LEU A 27 15.35 -3.45 6.71
N ARG A 28 15.84 -4.51 7.37
CA ARG A 28 17.28 -4.86 7.33
C ARG A 28 17.76 -5.15 5.91
N HIS A 29 16.97 -5.83 5.09
CA HIS A 29 17.29 -6.05 3.68
C HIS A 29 17.30 -4.75 2.87
N VAL A 30 16.35 -3.83 3.12
CA VAL A 30 16.34 -2.51 2.47
C VAL A 30 17.59 -1.72 2.84
N ARG A 31 18.00 -1.71 4.11
CA ARG A 31 19.23 -1.05 4.56
C ARG A 31 20.47 -1.59 3.85
N LYS A 32 20.62 -2.92 3.78
CA LYS A 32 21.75 -3.58 3.08
C LYS A 32 21.75 -3.22 1.58
N ARG A 33 20.59 -3.27 0.93
CA ARG A 33 20.44 -2.99 -0.51
C ARG A 33 20.67 -1.52 -0.87
N ASN A 34 20.36 -0.59 0.03
CA ASN A 34 20.54 0.84 -0.23
C ASN A 34 22.01 1.25 -0.29
N GLY A 35 22.94 0.43 0.23
CA GLY A 35 24.38 0.59 0.00
C GLY A 35 24.78 0.44 -1.48
N ASN A 36 23.92 -0.18 -2.30
CA ASN A 36 24.11 -0.34 -3.74
C ASN A 36 23.16 0.61 -4.49
N SER A 37 23.64 1.82 -4.83
CA SER A 37 23.08 2.88 -5.70
C SER A 37 21.62 2.73 -6.20
N SER A 38 20.67 2.62 -5.28
CA SER A 38 19.28 2.41 -5.67
C SER A 38 18.63 3.70 -6.18
N LYS A 39 18.02 3.68 -7.37
CA LYS A 39 17.35 4.85 -7.99
C LYS A 39 16.06 5.31 -7.28
N ILE A 40 15.68 4.66 -6.17
CA ILE A 40 14.42 4.91 -5.44
C ILE A 40 14.79 5.48 -4.08
N SER A 41 14.16 6.59 -3.68
CA SER A 41 14.43 7.20 -2.38
C SER A 41 14.25 6.21 -1.22
N PRO A 42 15.10 6.24 -0.19
CA PRO A 42 15.02 5.33 0.95
C PRO A 42 13.65 5.34 1.63
N SER A 43 13.05 6.53 1.79
CA SER A 43 11.72 6.68 2.37
C SER A 43 10.63 5.96 1.58
N ARG A 44 10.72 5.96 0.24
CA ARG A 44 9.79 5.22 -0.62
C ARG A 44 10.01 3.71 -0.52
N GLN A 45 11.26 3.26 -0.39
CA GLN A 45 11.54 1.84 -0.21
C GLN A 45 11.00 1.31 1.11
N ILE A 46 11.16 2.08 2.19
CA ILE A 46 10.62 1.75 3.52
C ILE A 46 9.10 1.61 3.46
N ARG A 47 8.40 2.62 2.89
CA ARG A 47 6.93 2.59 2.72
C ARG A 47 6.49 1.37 1.92
N GLU A 48 7.07 1.15 0.74
CA GLU A 48 6.68 0.01 -0.10
C GLU A 48 7.02 -1.34 0.53
N THR A 49 8.02 -1.40 1.40
CA THR A 49 8.38 -2.61 2.13
C THR A 49 7.38 -2.88 3.24
N ALA A 50 6.98 -1.86 4.00
CA ALA A 50 5.93 -1.97 5.01
C ALA A 50 4.60 -2.41 4.39
N ASP A 51 4.18 -1.79 3.28
CA ASP A 51 2.94 -2.17 2.61
C ASP A 51 3.00 -3.62 2.08
N ARG A 52 4.16 -4.08 1.61
CA ARG A 52 4.34 -5.48 1.18
C ARG A 52 4.32 -6.46 2.34
N THR A 53 5.02 -6.18 3.44
CA THR A 53 5.02 -7.09 4.59
C THR A 53 3.62 -7.18 5.19
N LEU A 54 2.86 -6.08 5.19
CA LEU A 54 1.46 -6.05 5.57
C LEU A 54 0.60 -6.96 4.67
N ALA A 55 0.76 -6.82 3.34
CA ALA A 55 0.05 -7.66 2.38
C ALA A 55 0.42 -9.16 2.47
N ILE A 56 1.70 -9.47 2.75
CA ILE A 56 2.17 -10.84 2.97
C ILE A 56 1.59 -11.42 4.27
N ALA A 57 1.50 -10.62 5.33
CA ALA A 57 0.90 -11.02 6.59
C ALA A 57 -0.60 -11.36 6.45
N ALA A 58 -1.31 -10.65 5.56
CA ALA A 58 -2.69 -10.95 5.19
C ALA A 58 -2.83 -12.25 4.33
N LYS A 59 -1.72 -12.88 3.92
CA LYS A 59 -1.66 -14.14 3.15
C LYS A 59 -2.49 -14.13 1.85
N GLY A 60 -2.70 -12.96 1.24
CA GLY A 60 -3.47 -12.85 0.00
C GLY A 60 -4.97 -13.13 0.14
N ARG A 61 -5.51 -13.20 1.37
CA ARG A 61 -6.93 -13.48 1.63
C ARG A 61 -7.82 -12.33 1.17
N THR A 62 -7.36 -11.10 1.37
CA THR A 62 -8.08 -9.89 0.97
C THR A 62 -7.74 -9.48 -0.46
N ARG A 63 -8.66 -8.78 -1.14
CA ARG A 63 -8.40 -8.22 -2.47
C ARG A 63 -7.37 -7.10 -2.40
N TRP A 64 -7.37 -6.30 -1.33
CA TRP A 64 -6.37 -5.24 -1.15
C TRP A 64 -4.95 -5.81 -1.04
N SER A 65 -4.73 -6.92 -0.33
CA SER A 65 -3.40 -7.54 -0.20
C SER A 65 -2.90 -8.07 -1.54
N ARG A 66 -3.77 -8.73 -2.32
CA ARG A 66 -3.48 -9.14 -3.70
C ARG A 66 -3.17 -7.97 -4.60
N ALA A 67 -3.90 -6.86 -4.48
CA ALA A 67 -3.67 -5.65 -5.27
C ALA A 67 -2.31 -5.01 -4.99
N ILE A 68 -1.89 -4.95 -3.71
CA ILE A 68 -0.57 -4.45 -3.31
C ILE A 68 0.54 -5.32 -3.93
N LEU A 69 0.41 -6.65 -3.83
CA LEU A 69 1.40 -7.59 -4.40
C LEU A 69 1.46 -7.53 -5.93
N ALA A 70 0.33 -7.29 -6.60
CA ALA A 70 0.26 -7.18 -8.06
C ALA A 70 0.77 -5.83 -8.61
N SER A 71 0.76 -4.76 -7.80
CA SER A 71 1.03 -3.38 -8.23
C SER A 71 2.40 -3.19 -8.92
N ARG A 72 3.45 -3.93 -8.49
CA ARG A 72 4.78 -3.89 -9.11
C ARG A 72 4.94 -4.72 -10.39
N ARG A 73 4.17 -5.81 -10.53
CA ARG A 73 4.14 -6.58 -11.78
C ARG A 73 3.48 -5.76 -12.90
N SER A 74 2.45 -4.98 -12.57
CA SER A 74 1.74 -4.15 -13.54
C SER A 74 2.57 -2.97 -14.08
N THR A 75 3.38 -2.29 -13.26
CA THR A 75 4.21 -1.17 -13.73
C THR A 75 5.35 -1.61 -14.63
N THR A 76 5.93 -2.79 -14.37
CA THR A 76 6.97 -3.39 -15.22
C THR A 76 6.38 -3.87 -16.55
N LEU A 77 5.24 -4.58 -16.53
CA LEU A 77 4.55 -5.03 -17.74
C LEU A 77 4.01 -3.88 -18.59
N LYS A 78 3.51 -2.79 -17.97
CA LYS A 78 3.08 -1.58 -18.70
C LYS A 78 4.24 -0.85 -19.37
N LYS A 79 5.43 -0.84 -18.77
CA LYS A 79 6.65 -0.31 -19.42
C LYS A 79 7.04 -1.15 -20.63
N VAL A 80 6.99 -2.48 -20.53
CA VAL A 80 7.26 -3.38 -21.67
C VAL A 80 6.25 -3.18 -22.80
N LYS A 81 4.95 -3.07 -22.51
CA LYS A 81 3.93 -2.83 -23.54
C LYS A 81 4.07 -1.47 -24.23
N ARG A 82 4.39 -0.41 -23.49
CA ARG A 82 4.72 0.90 -24.09
C ARG A 82 6.01 0.87 -24.89
N ALA A 83 6.94 -0.03 -24.53
CA ALA A 83 8.17 -0.20 -25.27
C ALA A 83 8.00 -0.93 -26.61
N GLY A 84 7.10 -1.92 -26.66
CA GLY A 84 6.75 -2.60 -27.93
C GLY A 84 5.98 -1.69 -28.90
N LEU A 85 5.16 -0.77 -28.39
CA LEU A 85 4.32 0.08 -29.23
C LEU A 85 5.07 1.25 -29.92
N TYR A 86 6.26 1.63 -29.43
CA TYR A 86 7.07 2.68 -30.09
C TYR A 86 7.87 2.17 -31.29
N ARG A 87 8.09 0.85 -31.44
CA ARG A 87 8.85 0.30 -32.57
C ARG A 87 8.02 0.04 -33.84
N LEU A 88 6.71 0.26 -33.80
CA LEU A 88 5.78 -0.14 -34.88
C LEU A 88 4.92 1.00 -35.45
N ARG A 89 5.11 2.26 -35.07
CA ARG A 89 4.36 3.40 -35.65
C ARG A 89 5.22 4.23 -36.59
N LYS A 90 5.09 3.98 -37.90
CA LYS A 90 5.33 5.01 -38.94
C LYS A 90 4.32 6.16 -38.73
N PRO A 91 4.65 7.42 -39.07
CA PRO A 91 3.74 8.54 -38.88
C PRO A 91 2.75 8.60 -40.04
N ALA A 92 1.49 8.28 -39.78
CA ALA A 92 0.39 8.57 -40.71
C ALA A 92 -0.41 9.75 -40.15
N HIS A 93 -0.37 10.86 -40.86
CA HIS A 93 -1.27 12.00 -40.71
C HIS A 93 -2.71 11.51 -40.82
N THR A 94 -3.53 11.74 -39.80
CA THR A 94 -4.99 11.73 -39.95
C THR A 94 -5.58 12.64 -38.89
N LYS A 95 -6.04 13.80 -39.35
CA LYS A 95 -6.85 14.74 -38.58
C LYS A 95 -8.13 13.99 -38.18
N LEU A 96 -8.26 13.63 -36.91
CA LEU A 96 -9.53 13.22 -36.33
C LEU A 96 -9.95 14.31 -35.37
N VAL A 97 -10.92 15.09 -35.84
CA VAL A 97 -11.75 16.01 -35.06
C VAL A 97 -12.19 15.28 -33.80
N ARG A 98 -11.56 15.60 -32.68
CA ARG A 98 -11.96 15.05 -31.39
C ARG A 98 -13.21 15.80 -30.98
N ALA A 99 -14.36 15.28 -31.41
CA ALA A 99 -15.66 15.65 -30.91
C ALA A 99 -15.58 15.73 -29.38
N THR A 100 -15.58 16.96 -28.87
CA THR A 100 -15.73 17.24 -27.45
C THR A 100 -17.16 16.90 -27.11
N LYS A 101 -17.45 15.62 -26.88
CA LYS A 101 -18.56 15.22 -26.01
C LYS A 101 -18.21 15.73 -24.62
N ARG A 102 -18.51 17.01 -24.36
CA ARG A 102 -18.88 17.50 -23.03
C ARG A 102 -20.19 16.77 -22.72
N SER A 103 -20.06 15.53 -22.27
CA SER A 103 -21.22 14.77 -21.83
C SER A 103 -21.72 15.41 -20.54
N SER A 104 -22.87 16.06 -20.67
CA SER A 104 -23.94 16.16 -19.67
C SER A 104 -23.48 16.10 -18.21
N GLU A 105 -23.73 17.22 -17.53
CA GLU A 105 -23.76 17.37 -16.09
C GLU A 105 -24.81 16.43 -15.44
N ASN A 106 -24.59 15.12 -15.55
CA ASN A 106 -25.24 14.14 -14.70
C ASN A 106 -24.49 14.25 -13.39
N LYS A 107 -25.02 15.08 -12.48
CA LYS A 107 -24.58 15.17 -11.10
C LYS A 107 -24.73 13.78 -10.50
N THR A 108 -23.68 12.97 -10.61
CA THR A 108 -23.61 11.67 -9.92
C THR A 108 -24.03 11.91 -8.47
N PRO A 109 -25.00 11.16 -7.93
CA PRO A 109 -25.50 11.36 -6.59
C PRO A 109 -24.33 11.38 -5.60
N ALA A 110 -24.44 12.17 -4.54
CA ALA A 110 -23.35 12.39 -3.59
C ALA A 110 -22.76 11.07 -3.04
N ILE A 111 -23.60 10.04 -2.89
CA ILE A 111 -23.21 8.70 -2.46
C ILE A 111 -22.28 8.05 -3.49
N GLU A 112 -22.59 8.05 -4.77
CA GLU A 112 -21.72 7.49 -5.82
C GLU A 112 -20.34 8.16 -5.84
N ARG A 113 -20.28 9.49 -5.65
CA ARG A 113 -19.00 10.21 -5.55
C ARG A 113 -18.16 9.71 -4.39
N ARG A 114 -18.78 9.48 -3.23
CA ARG A 114 -18.12 8.92 -2.03
C ARG A 114 -17.65 7.48 -2.27
N VAL A 115 -18.47 6.65 -2.92
CA VAL A 115 -18.09 5.27 -3.28
C VAL A 115 -16.89 5.27 -4.24
N LEU A 116 -16.89 6.15 -5.24
CA LEU A 116 -15.75 6.32 -6.16
C LEU A 116 -14.49 6.80 -5.44
N ALA A 117 -14.63 7.72 -4.48
CA ALA A 117 -13.52 8.19 -3.66
C ALA A 117 -12.93 7.05 -2.81
N LEU A 118 -13.80 6.27 -2.14
CA LEU A 118 -13.38 5.12 -1.34
C LEU A 118 -12.69 4.04 -2.20
N GLY A 119 -13.23 3.76 -3.39
CA GLY A 119 -12.63 2.84 -4.36
C GLY A 119 -11.26 3.27 -4.86
N ARG A 120 -10.91 4.57 -4.80
CA ARG A 120 -9.57 5.08 -5.13
C ARG A 120 -8.59 4.97 -3.98
N LEU A 121 -9.07 4.98 -2.74
CA LEU A 121 -8.25 4.90 -1.53
C LEU A 121 -7.82 3.46 -1.23
N ILE A 122 -8.72 2.51 -1.44
CA ILE A 122 -8.46 1.09 -1.13
C ILE A 122 -7.68 0.44 -2.28
N PRO A 123 -6.58 -0.28 -2.02
CA PRO A 123 -5.86 -1.02 -3.04
C PRO A 123 -6.78 -1.99 -3.80
N GLY A 124 -6.92 -1.80 -5.12
CA GLY A 124 -7.83 -2.61 -5.94
C GLY A 124 -9.32 -2.22 -5.85
N GLY A 125 -9.68 -1.21 -5.05
CA GLY A 125 -11.06 -0.81 -4.74
C GLY A 125 -11.90 -0.38 -5.93
N ARG A 126 -11.27 0.14 -7.00
CA ARG A 126 -11.98 0.71 -8.17
C ARG A 126 -12.86 -0.28 -8.95
N LYS A 127 -12.61 -1.58 -8.80
CA LYS A 127 -13.32 -2.65 -9.53
C LYS A 127 -14.22 -3.48 -8.60
N MET A 128 -14.59 -2.93 -7.43
CA MET A 128 -15.37 -3.64 -6.42
C MET A 128 -16.80 -3.07 -6.36
N GLY A 129 -17.78 -3.94 -6.12
CA GLY A 129 -19.13 -3.50 -5.73
C GLY A 129 -19.14 -2.96 -4.30
N LEU A 130 -20.12 -2.12 -3.98
CA LEU A 130 -20.18 -1.40 -2.70
C LEU A 130 -20.06 -2.30 -1.45
N PRO A 131 -20.78 -3.44 -1.33
CA PRO A 131 -20.69 -4.26 -0.11
C PRO A 131 -19.27 -4.80 0.13
N VAL A 132 -18.66 -5.35 -0.91
CA VAL A 132 -17.28 -5.87 -0.86
C VAL A 132 -16.28 -4.73 -0.62
N LEU A 133 -16.53 -3.55 -1.17
CA LEU A 133 -15.67 -2.39 -0.98
C LEU A 133 -15.63 -1.94 0.49
N LEU A 134 -16.78 -1.97 1.18
CA LEU A 134 -16.88 -1.58 2.59
C LEU A 134 -16.21 -2.62 3.51
N GLU A 135 -16.38 -3.91 3.22
CA GLU A 135 -15.70 -4.99 3.96
C GLU A 135 -14.17 -4.86 3.81
N GLU A 136 -13.68 -4.73 2.58
CA GLU A 136 -12.25 -4.52 2.31
C GLU A 136 -11.74 -3.20 2.89
N ALA A 137 -12.60 -2.18 3.04
CA ALA A 137 -12.26 -0.93 3.72
C ALA A 137 -11.95 -1.17 5.20
N GLY A 138 -12.84 -1.89 5.89
CA GLY A 138 -12.67 -2.23 7.30
C GLY A 138 -11.38 -3.01 7.54
N ASP A 139 -11.16 -4.06 6.73
CA ASP A 139 -9.94 -4.87 6.79
C ASP A 139 -8.68 -4.03 6.52
N TYR A 140 -8.72 -3.13 5.54
CA TYR A 140 -7.57 -2.29 5.21
C TYR A 140 -7.28 -1.25 6.31
N ILE A 141 -8.30 -0.69 6.96
CA ILE A 141 -8.13 0.21 8.11
C ILE A 141 -7.42 -0.54 9.26
N SER A 142 -7.92 -1.71 9.65
CA SER A 142 -7.29 -2.51 10.70
C SER A 142 -5.84 -2.88 10.36
N ALA A 143 -5.56 -3.19 9.09
CA ALA A 143 -4.21 -3.48 8.63
C ALA A 143 -3.30 -2.24 8.73
N LEU A 144 -3.78 -1.05 8.37
CA LEU A 144 -3.03 0.20 8.50
C LEU A 144 -2.75 0.55 9.97
N GLU A 145 -3.69 0.32 10.87
CA GLU A 145 -3.49 0.53 12.31
C GLU A 145 -2.35 -0.33 12.85
N ILE A 146 -2.30 -1.61 12.46
CA ILE A 146 -1.23 -2.54 12.82
C ILE A 146 0.11 -2.03 12.27
N GLN A 147 0.14 -1.57 11.01
CA GLN A 147 1.34 -1.02 10.38
C GLN A 147 1.87 0.21 11.12
N VAL A 148 0.99 1.18 11.47
CA VAL A 148 1.36 2.39 12.20
C VAL A 148 1.87 2.07 13.60
N LYS A 149 1.18 1.19 14.34
CA LYS A 149 1.60 0.76 15.68
C LYS A 149 2.99 0.11 15.67
N ALA A 150 3.26 -0.78 14.71
CA ALA A 150 4.57 -1.42 14.63
C ALA A 150 5.69 -0.45 14.22
N MET A 151 5.44 0.40 13.22
CA MET A 151 6.41 1.39 12.76
C MET A 151 6.77 2.39 13.88
N ARG A 152 5.78 2.77 14.69
CA ARG A 152 5.99 3.62 15.87
C ARG A 152 6.85 2.94 16.92
N ALA A 153 6.54 1.70 17.29
CA ALA A 153 7.33 0.94 18.26
C ALA A 153 8.79 0.75 17.81
N ILE A 154 9.01 0.52 16.50
CA ILE A 154 10.36 0.44 15.93
C ILE A 154 11.08 1.81 16.02
N ALA A 155 10.39 2.90 15.70
CA ALA A 155 10.97 4.24 15.79
C ALA A 155 11.32 4.63 17.24
N GLU A 156 10.46 4.28 18.20
CA GLU A 156 10.70 4.48 19.64
C GLU A 156 11.91 3.69 20.11
N LEU A 157 12.04 2.40 19.72
CA LEU A 157 13.21 1.57 20.05
C LEU A 157 14.51 2.12 19.46
N ILE A 158 14.47 2.62 18.21
CA ILE A 158 15.65 3.23 17.58
C ILE A 158 15.99 4.56 18.25
N GLY A 159 14.98 5.36 18.60
CA GLY A 159 15.14 6.65 19.27
C GLY A 159 15.67 6.51 20.70
N SER A 160 15.23 5.50 21.45
CA SER A 160 15.73 5.22 22.80
C SER A 160 17.09 4.51 22.82
N ALA A 161 17.48 3.85 21.73
CA ALA A 161 18.79 3.21 21.58
C ALA A 161 19.89 4.16 21.07
N GLN A 162 19.60 5.45 20.82
CA GLN A 162 20.64 6.45 20.64
C GLN A 162 21.19 6.82 22.02
N PRO A 163 22.50 6.59 22.30
CA PRO A 163 23.09 7.16 23.51
C PRO A 163 23.00 8.67 23.37
N SER A 164 22.39 9.31 24.35
CA SER A 164 22.59 10.73 24.60
C SER A 164 24.05 10.92 25.01
N ASP A 165 24.96 10.95 24.04
CA ASP A 165 26.31 11.50 24.22
C ASP A 165 26.16 13.00 24.39
N ARG A 166 25.76 13.39 25.61
CA ARG A 166 25.93 14.70 26.22
C ARG A 166 26.01 14.52 27.74
N GLN A 167 27.10 13.92 28.18
CA GLN A 167 27.77 14.43 29.37
C GLN A 167 29.04 15.15 28.93
N GLU A 168 29.39 16.17 29.72
CA GLU A 168 30.57 17.05 29.67
C GLU A 168 30.41 18.30 28.78
N MET A 169 30.56 19.55 29.26
CA MET A 169 31.20 20.08 30.47
C MET A 169 30.51 21.36 30.97
N GLN A 170 30.74 21.63 32.27
CA GLN A 170 30.49 22.82 33.10
C GLN A 170 29.30 22.70 34.05
#